data_AF-A0AAT9FNN1-F1
#
_entry.id   AF-A0AAT9FNN1-F1
#
_cell.length_a   1.000
_cell.length_b   1.000
_cell.length_c   1.000
_cell.angle_alpha   90.00
_cell.angle_beta   90.00
_cell.angle_gamma   90.00
#
_symmetry.space_group_name_H-M   'P 1'
#
loop_
_entity.id
_entity.type
_entity.pdbx_description
1 polymer ?
#
loop_
_entity_poly.entity_id
_entity_poly.type
_entity_poly.pdbx_seq_one_letter_code
_entity_poly.pdbx_strand_id
1 'polypeptide(L)'
;MRTQEIQQYIDEAIHSNFEDVTSESGEMMTSEGGDGRFVGKVIATRYAGLPVGDIFLAIGETKRQLQIIKLGNAECLKPSEEHLDGLLFKELGIKMDE
;
A
#
# COMPACT_ATOMS: atom_id res chain seq x y z
N MET A 1 11.78 -3.11 4.76
CA MET A 1 10.75 -4.16 4.87
C MET A 1 10.57 -4.82 3.52
N ARG A 2 10.15 -6.09 3.47
CA ARG A 2 9.81 -6.78 2.21
C ARG A 2 8.38 -6.45 1.79
N THR A 3 8.08 -6.62 0.49
CA THR A 3 6.74 -6.41 -0.09
C THR A 3 5.61 -7.11 0.69
N GLN A 4 5.81 -8.37 1.08
CA GLN A 4 4.79 -9.15 1.82
C GLN A 4 4.57 -8.63 3.25
N GLU A 5 5.64 -8.23 3.95
CA GLU A 5 5.53 -7.66 5.31
C GLU A 5 4.77 -6.35 5.29
N ILE A 6 5.05 -5.51 4.30
CA ILE A 6 4.33 -4.26 4.08
C ILE A 6 2.86 -4.51 3.80
N GLN A 7 2.56 -5.47 2.90
CA GLN A 7 1.18 -5.80 2.56
C GLN A 7 0.44 -6.26 3.82
N GLN A 8 1.01 -7.21 4.56
CA GLN A 8 0.42 -7.73 5.78
C GLN A 8 0.20 -6.62 6.81
N TYR A 9 1.18 -5.74 7.01
CA TYR A 9 1.08 -4.62 7.95
C TYR A 9 -0.11 -3.72 7.63
N ILE A 10 -0.26 -3.34 6.36
CA ILE A 10 -1.38 -2.50 5.90
C ILE A 10 -2.72 -3.25 5.98
N ASP A 11 -2.74 -4.54 5.64
CA ASP A 11 -3.94 -5.37 5.72
C ASP A 11 -4.44 -5.46 7.18
N GLU A 12 -3.54 -5.79 8.11
CA GLU A 12 -3.86 -5.88 9.54
C GLU A 12 -4.32 -4.52 10.08
N ALA A 13 -3.68 -3.42 9.68
CA ALA A 13 -4.10 -2.07 10.03
C ALA A 13 -5.56 -1.79 9.65
N ILE A 14 -5.87 -2.09 8.39
CA ILE A 14 -7.15 -1.78 7.78
C ILE A 14 -8.24 -2.68 8.37
N HIS A 15 -8.01 -3.99 8.42
CA HIS A 15 -8.97 -4.96 8.97
C HIS A 15 -9.19 -4.80 10.49
N SER A 16 -8.21 -4.30 11.23
CA SER A 16 -8.38 -3.98 12.65
C SER A 16 -9.23 -2.73 12.90
N ASN A 17 -9.23 -1.78 11.96
CA ASN A 17 -9.96 -0.51 12.09
C ASN A 17 -11.33 -0.50 11.38
N PHE A 18 -11.56 -1.42 10.42
CA PHE A 18 -12.77 -1.47 9.61
C PHE A 18 -13.31 -2.90 9.51
N GLU A 19 -14.55 -3.13 9.97
CA GLU A 19 -15.17 -4.47 10.01
C GLU A 19 -15.68 -4.96 8.64
N ASP A 20 -16.21 -4.06 7.80
CA ASP A 20 -16.80 -4.39 6.48
C ASP A 20 -15.79 -4.31 5.33
N VAL A 21 -14.49 -4.22 5.62
CA VAL A 21 -13.47 -4.07 4.58
C VAL A 21 -13.16 -5.41 3.92
N THR A 22 -13.07 -5.38 2.58
CA THR A 22 -12.65 -6.52 1.76
C THR A 22 -11.40 -6.15 1.00
N SER A 23 -10.43 -7.08 0.94
CA SER A 23 -9.17 -6.90 0.23
C SER A 23 -9.08 -7.87 -0.96
N GLU A 24 -8.78 -7.35 -2.14
CA GLU A 24 -8.52 -8.13 -3.35
C GLU A 24 -7.12 -7.81 -3.86
N SER A 25 -6.21 -8.77 -3.76
CA SER A 25 -4.81 -8.60 -4.16
C SER A 25 -4.49 -9.32 -5.46
N GLY A 26 -3.69 -8.66 -6.30
CA GLY A 26 -3.26 -9.13 -7.60
C GLY A 26 -1.84 -8.71 -7.91
N GLU A 27 -1.07 -9.62 -8.50
CA GLU A 27 0.30 -9.33 -8.94
C GLU A 27 0.25 -8.81 -10.38
N MET A 28 0.81 -7.62 -10.60
CA MET A 28 0.90 -7.00 -11.91
C MET A 28 2.35 -6.75 -12.30
N MET A 29 2.65 -6.90 -13.59
CA MET A 29 3.95 -6.56 -14.14
C MET A 29 3.88 -5.18 -14.77
N THR A 30 4.61 -4.23 -14.19
CA THR A 30 4.72 -2.87 -14.72
C THR A 30 5.86 -2.82 -15.73
N SER A 31 5.54 -2.45 -16.97
CA SER A 31 6.52 -2.26 -18.04
C SER A 31 7.10 -0.85 -18.00
N GLU A 32 8.26 -0.65 -18.62
CA GLU A 32 8.95 0.66 -18.70
C GLU A 32 8.11 1.79 -19.33
N GLY A 33 6.99 1.48 -19.99
CA GLY A 33 6.04 2.44 -20.55
C GLY A 33 4.84 2.82 -19.67
N GLY A 34 4.73 2.31 -18.44
CA GLY A 34 3.65 2.62 -17.49
C GLY A 34 3.91 3.84 -16.60
N ASP A 35 3.33 3.87 -15.39
CA ASP A 35 3.62 4.84 -14.33
C ASP A 35 5.11 4.70 -13.95
N GLY A 36 5.99 5.43 -14.65
CA GLY A 36 7.42 5.16 -14.85
C GLY A 36 8.32 5.12 -13.61
N ARG A 37 7.73 5.06 -12.42
CA ARG A 37 8.39 4.85 -11.12
C ARG A 37 8.47 3.37 -10.76
N PHE A 38 7.44 2.59 -11.08
CA PHE A 38 7.41 1.15 -10.83
C PHE A 38 8.06 0.40 -12.00
N VAL A 39 9.00 -0.50 -11.71
CA VAL A 39 9.62 -1.33 -12.74
C VAL A 39 9.69 -2.77 -12.25
N GLY A 40 8.97 -3.66 -12.92
CA GLY A 40 8.94 -5.09 -12.61
C GLY A 40 7.66 -5.52 -11.90
N LYS A 41 7.80 -6.34 -10.86
CA LYS A 41 6.69 -6.99 -10.15
C LYS A 41 6.10 -6.05 -9.10
N VAL A 42 4.82 -5.73 -9.24
CA VAL A 42 4.05 -4.89 -8.30
C VAL A 42 2.91 -5.70 -7.73
N ILE A 43 2.72 -5.66 -6.42
CA ILE A 43 1.53 -6.19 -5.77
C ILE A 43 0.54 -5.05 -5.65
N ALA A 44 -0.62 -5.20 -6.29
CA ALA A 44 -1.73 -4.27 -6.18
C ALA A 44 -2.84 -4.89 -5.34
N THR A 45 -3.32 -4.20 -4.31
CA THR A 45 -4.45 -4.63 -3.48
C THR A 45 -5.53 -3.57 -3.51
N ARG A 46 -6.77 -3.96 -3.79
CA ARG A 46 -7.93 -3.09 -3.66
C ARG A 46 -8.60 -3.35 -2.32
N TYR A 47 -8.78 -2.31 -1.53
CA TYR A 47 -9.58 -2.30 -0.31
C TYR A 47 -10.93 -1.64 -0.61
N ALA A 48 -12.01 -2.41 -0.50
CA ALA A 48 -13.39 -1.93 -0.68
C ALA A 48 -14.16 -2.01 0.65
N GLY A 49 -15.19 -1.19 0.82
CA GLY A 49 -15.97 -1.11 2.07
C GLY A 49 -15.43 -0.10 3.10
N LEU A 50 -14.47 0.73 2.71
CA LEU A 50 -13.94 1.81 3.55
C LEU A 50 -14.87 3.03 3.53
N PRO A 51 -14.93 3.83 4.62
CA PRO A 51 -15.79 5.02 4.68
C PRO A 51 -15.40 6.12 3.68
N VAL A 52 -14.15 6.08 3.21
CA VAL A 52 -13.60 7.02 2.21
C VAL A 52 -13.76 6.52 0.77
N GLY A 53 -14.37 5.36 0.58
CA GLY A 53 -14.50 4.67 -0.71
C GLY A 53 -13.35 3.71 -0.99
N ASP A 54 -13.32 3.15 -2.20
CA ASP A 54 -12.33 2.14 -2.57
C ASP A 54 -10.91 2.73 -2.64
N ILE A 55 -9.98 2.09 -1.93
CA ILE A 55 -8.57 2.45 -1.92
C ILE A 55 -7.74 1.38 -2.62
N PHE A 56 -6.74 1.82 -3.37
CA PHE A 56 -5.80 0.93 -4.04
C PHE A 56 -4.42 1.07 -3.41
N LEU A 57 -3.89 -0.05 -2.91
CA LEU A 57 -2.52 -0.22 -2.49
C LEU A 57 -1.70 -0.77 -3.67
N ALA A 58 -0.53 -0.20 -3.92
CA ALA A 58 0.45 -0.69 -4.88
C ALA A 58 1.82 -0.71 -4.21
N ILE A 59 2.40 -1.90 -4.08
CA ILE A 59 3.73 -2.11 -3.52
C ILE A 59 4.62 -2.66 -4.62
N GLY A 60 5.70 -1.96 -4.92
CA GLY A 60 6.64 -2.42 -5.92
C GLY A 60 8.06 -1.98 -5.63
N GLU A 61 8.95 -2.36 -6.52
CA GLU A 61 10.32 -1.91 -6.52
C GLU A 61 10.58 -1.00 -7.72
N THR A 62 11.43 0.01 -7.50
CA THR A 62 11.91 0.89 -8.56
C THR A 62 13.16 0.30 -9.21
N LYS A 63 13.56 0.82 -10.38
CA LYS A 63 14.85 0.48 -11.04
C LYS A 63 16.08 0.59 -10.13
N ARG A 64 16.01 1.41 -9.08
CA ARG A 64 17.11 1.63 -8.12
C ARG A 64 17.04 0.68 -6.92
N GLN A 65 16.26 -0.41 -7.01
CA GLN A 65 15.99 -1.35 -5.91
C GLN A 65 15.45 -0.66 -4.66
N LEU A 66 14.69 0.43 -4.85
CA LEU A 66 13.97 1.08 -3.77
C LEU A 66 12.54 0.57 -3.76
N GLN A 67 12.10 0.07 -2.60
CA GLN A 67 10.71 -0.26 -2.36
C GLN A 67 9.88 1.04 -2.32
N ILE A 68 8.80 1.06 -3.09
CA ILE A 68 7.82 2.15 -3.15
C ILE A 68 6.44 1.60 -2.84
N ILE A 69 5.67 2.36 -2.07
CA ILE A 69 4.28 2.05 -1.75
C ILE A 69 3.43 3.23 -2.18
N LYS A 70 2.28 2.95 -2.76
CA LYS A 70 1.22 3.91 -2.99
C LYS A 70 -0.07 3.37 -2.40
N LEU A 71 -0.71 4.11 -1.51
CA LEU A 71 -2.04 3.79 -0.99
C LEU A 71 -2.94 4.97 -1.36
N GLY A 72 -3.94 4.74 -2.22
CA GLY A 72 -4.81 5.80 -2.72
C GLY A 72 -4.00 6.93 -3.38
N ASN A 73 -4.03 8.10 -2.75
CA ASN A 73 -3.31 9.31 -3.16
C ASN A 73 -1.96 9.51 -2.44
N ALA A 74 -1.69 8.78 -1.35
CA ALA A 74 -0.42 8.84 -0.65
C ALA A 74 0.60 7.91 -1.28
N GLU A 75 1.86 8.37 -1.33
CA GLU A 75 2.99 7.54 -1.73
C GLU A 75 4.12 7.67 -0.70
N CYS A 76 4.84 6.57 -0.50
CA CYS A 76 6.02 6.50 0.36
C CYS A 76 7.16 5.80 -0.38
N LEU A 77 8.33 6.44 -0.38
CA LEU A 77 9.58 5.89 -0.87
C LEU A 77 10.39 5.38 0.32
N LYS A 78 10.92 4.14 0.24
CA LYS A 78 11.62 3.47 1.36
C LYS A 78 10.74 3.36 2.62
N PRO A 79 9.68 2.54 2.56
CA PRO A 79 8.79 2.34 3.69
C PRO A 79 9.51 1.72 4.89
N SER A 80 9.25 2.33 6.03
CA SER A 80 9.54 1.88 7.40
C SER A 80 8.20 1.84 8.14
N GLU A 81 8.11 1.16 9.27
CA GLU A 81 6.86 1.08 10.08
C GLU A 81 6.27 2.49 10.33
N GLU A 82 7.06 3.43 10.85
CA GLU A 82 6.64 4.82 11.08
C GLU A 82 6.13 5.52 9.80
N HIS A 83 6.69 5.19 8.63
CA HIS A 83 6.22 5.74 7.37
C HIS A 83 4.90 5.12 6.92
N LEU A 84 4.68 3.84 7.21
CA LEU A 84 3.41 3.15 6.96
C LEU A 84 2.31 3.73 7.84
N ASP A 85 2.60 3.97 9.12
CA ASP A 85 1.68 4.63 10.05
C ASP A 85 1.28 6.01 9.56
N GLY A 86 2.25 6.83 9.17
CA GLY A 86 1.96 8.15 8.61
C GLY A 86 1.13 8.08 7.32
N LEU A 87 1.33 7.05 6.50
CA LEU A 87 0.62 6.84 5.24
C LEU A 87 -0.83 6.36 5.49
N LEU A 88 -1.03 5.42 6.42
CA LEU A 88 -2.34 4.97 6.88
C LEU A 88 -3.12 6.11 7.55
N PHE A 89 -2.47 6.91 8.38
CA PHE A 89 -3.08 8.08 8.99
C PHE A 89 -3.51 9.12 7.95
N LYS A 90 -2.67 9.36 6.93
CA LYS A 90 -2.96 10.37 5.91
C LYS A 90 -4.12 9.99 5.00
N GLU A 91 -4.22 8.73 4.60
CA GLU A 91 -5.25 8.28 3.64
C GLU A 91 -6.53 7.79 4.33
N LEU A 92 -6.38 7.10 5.47
CA LEU A 92 -7.47 6.41 6.15
C LEU A 92 -7.79 6.99 7.53
N GLY A 93 -6.98 7.91 8.04
CA GLY A 93 -7.13 8.44 9.39
C GLY A 93 -6.79 7.43 10.50
N ILE A 94 -6.23 6.26 10.15
CA ILE A 94 -5.82 5.23 11.12
C ILE A 94 -4.61 5.74 11.88
N LYS A 95 -4.71 5.80 13.21
CA LYS A 95 -3.56 6.01 14.10
C LYS A 95 -3.20 4.67 14.70
N MET A 96 -2.00 4.19 14.38
CA MET A 96 -1.37 3.12 15.15
C MET A 96 -0.77 3.79 16.39
N ASP A 97 -1.43 3.60 17.54
CA ASP A 97 -0.91 4.05 18.84
C ASP A 97 0.36 3.24 19.19
N GLU A 98 1.36 3.91 19.76
CA GLU A 98 2.66 3.36 20.23
C GLU A 98 2.54 2.35 21.37
#